data_AF-A0A967C8K5-F1
#
_entry.id   AF-A0A967C8K5-F1
#
_cell.length_a   1.000
_cell.length_b   1.000
_cell.length_c   1.000
_cell.angle_alpha   90.00
_cell.angle_beta   90.00
_cell.angle_gamma   90.00
#
_symmetry.space_group_name_H-M   'P 1'
#
loop_
_entity.id
_entity.type
_entity.pdbx_description
1 polymer ?
#
loop_
_entity_poly.entity_id
_entity_poly.type
_entity_poly.pdbx_seq_one_letter_code
_entity_poly.pdbx_strand_id
1 'polypeptide(L)'
;MNRCRPVRPVIVSSPAANDASRWPQGSRAAAEALHQQLVISDRQWHALKGHPQRRAAEQLAAALVQLLDDANAANGRGSTPQRQQALALVRHALAWLEGELRDPGCPSHGR
;
A
#
# COMPACT_ATOMS: atom_id res chain seq x y z
N MET A 1 49.60 -34.55 32.87
CA MET A 1 48.63 -33.58 33.44
C MET A 1 48.00 -32.83 32.27
N ASN A 2 46.74 -33.11 31.98
CA ASN A 2 46.04 -32.80 30.73
C ASN A 2 45.79 -31.30 30.53
N ARG A 3 46.06 -30.79 29.32
CA ARG A 3 45.66 -29.44 28.91
C ARG A 3 44.22 -29.45 28.41
N CYS A 4 43.33 -28.73 29.09
CA CYS A 4 41.97 -28.46 28.62
C CYS A 4 42.01 -27.58 27.36
N ARG A 5 41.36 -28.01 26.28
CA ARG A 5 41.13 -27.18 25.08
C ARG A 5 39.96 -26.22 25.37
N PRO A 6 40.04 -24.93 25.00
CA PRO A 6 38.90 -24.04 25.09
C PRO A 6 37.86 -24.42 24.03
N VAL A 7 36.62 -24.63 24.47
CA VAL A 7 35.47 -24.86 23.59
C VAL A 7 35.12 -23.52 22.94
N ARG A 8 35.15 -23.44 21.61
CA ARG A 8 34.69 -22.25 20.88
C ARG A 8 33.17 -22.17 21.01
N PRO A 9 32.59 -21.01 21.35
CA PRO A 9 31.14 -20.86 21.34
C PRO A 9 30.63 -21.05 19.90
N VAL A 10 29.67 -21.96 19.73
CA VAL A 10 28.86 -22.04 18.52
C VAL A 10 27.95 -20.82 18.54
N ILE A 11 28.26 -19.84 17.70
CA ILE A 11 27.37 -18.70 17.46
C ILE A 11 26.21 -19.27 16.63
N VAL A 12 25.10 -19.59 17.29
CA VAL A 12 23.83 -19.84 16.60
C VAL A 12 23.32 -18.48 16.13
N SER A 13 23.48 -18.20 14.85
CA SER A 13 22.87 -17.03 14.21
C SER A 13 21.34 -17.15 14.34
N SER A 14 20.75 -16.27 15.14
CA SER A 14 19.29 -16.14 15.27
C SER A 14 18.71 -15.56 13.96
N PRO A 15 17.66 -16.15 13.35
CA PRO A 15 17.14 -15.68 12.06
C PRO A 15 16.26 -14.42 12.16
N ALA A 16 16.08 -13.84 13.35
CA ALA A 16 15.06 -12.79 13.58
C ALA A 16 15.38 -11.40 12.99
N ALA A 17 16.57 -11.18 12.41
CA ALA A 17 16.99 -9.85 11.95
C ALA A 17 16.61 -9.52 10.49
N ASN A 18 16.04 -10.46 9.72
CA ASN A 18 15.80 -10.28 8.27
C ASN A 18 14.32 -10.02 7.88
N ASP A 19 13.39 -10.02 8.83
CA ASP A 19 11.94 -9.88 8.54
C ASP A 19 11.39 -8.45 8.67
N ALA A 20 12.18 -7.48 9.14
CA ALA A 20 11.71 -6.11 9.35
C ALA A 20 11.28 -5.39 8.04
N SER A 21 11.74 -5.87 6.88
CA SER A 21 11.37 -5.33 5.57
C SER A 21 10.17 -6.02 4.93
N ARG A 22 9.67 -7.12 5.52
CA ARG A 22 8.64 -7.95 4.91
C ARG A 22 7.33 -7.75 5.66
N TRP A 23 6.33 -7.24 4.95
CA TRP A 23 4.99 -7.06 5.51
C TRP A 23 4.46 -8.37 6.09
N PRO A 24 3.65 -8.34 7.16
CA PRO A 24 3.03 -9.54 7.70
C PRO A 24 2.32 -10.36 6.61
N GLN A 25 2.37 -11.68 6.71
CA GLN A 25 1.74 -12.57 5.74
C GLN A 25 0.25 -12.23 5.58
N GLY A 26 -0.21 -12.15 4.34
CA GLY A 26 -1.60 -11.81 4.01
C GLY A 26 -1.92 -10.31 3.98
N SER A 27 -0.99 -9.42 4.37
CA SER A 27 -1.23 -7.96 4.34
C SER A 27 -1.63 -7.47 2.96
N ARG A 28 -0.91 -7.89 1.91
CA ARG A 28 -1.24 -7.52 0.52
C ARG A 28 -2.62 -8.03 0.11
N ALA A 29 -2.92 -9.30 0.38
CA ALA A 29 -4.21 -9.90 0.04
C ALA A 29 -5.37 -9.19 0.76
N ALA A 30 -5.18 -8.78 2.02
CA ALA A 30 -6.16 -8.00 2.76
C ALA A 30 -6.38 -6.62 2.13
N ALA A 31 -5.32 -5.94 1.69
CA ALA A 31 -5.44 -4.65 1.00
C ALA A 31 -6.11 -4.80 -0.37
N GLU A 32 -5.81 -5.86 -1.12
CA GLU A 32 -6.47 -6.16 -2.40
C GLU A 32 -7.97 -6.45 -2.20
N ALA A 33 -8.32 -7.26 -1.21
CA ALA A 33 -9.72 -7.55 -0.86
C ALA A 33 -10.47 -6.29 -0.45
N LEU A 34 -9.88 -5.44 0.39
CA LEU A 34 -10.46 -4.16 0.77
C LEU A 34 -10.65 -3.25 -0.45
N HIS A 35 -9.64 -3.15 -1.31
CA HIS A 35 -9.74 -2.34 -2.52
C HIS A 35 -10.87 -2.83 -3.42
N GLN A 36 -10.99 -4.14 -3.65
CA GLN A 36 -12.09 -4.73 -4.43
C GLN A 36 -13.47 -4.41 -3.87
N GLN A 37 -13.62 -4.36 -2.53
CA GLN A 37 -14.87 -3.97 -1.88
C GLN A 37 -15.20 -2.48 -2.04
N LEU A 38 -14.17 -1.65 -2.18
CA LEU A 38 -14.30 -0.18 -2.22
C LEU A 38 -14.33 0.39 -3.63
N VAL A 39 -13.90 -0.34 -4.67
CA VAL A 39 -13.94 0.12 -6.07
C VAL A 39 -15.35 0.57 -6.44
N ILE A 40 -15.47 1.77 -7.01
CA ILE A 40 -16.72 2.23 -7.62
C ILE A 40 -16.78 1.74 -9.05
N SER A 41 -17.76 0.89 -9.28
CA SER A 41 -18.18 0.49 -10.62
C SER A 41 -18.94 1.62 -11.33
N ASP A 42 -19.04 1.53 -12.65
CA ASP A 42 -19.82 2.49 -13.47
C ASP A 42 -21.27 2.62 -12.98
N ARG A 43 -21.87 1.52 -12.50
CA ARG A 43 -23.23 1.53 -11.95
C ARG A 43 -23.35 2.39 -10.69
N GLN A 44 -22.30 2.40 -9.87
CA GLN A 44 -22.26 3.15 -8.62
C GLN A 44 -21.71 4.57 -8.80
N TRP A 45 -21.05 4.85 -9.94
CA TRP A 45 -20.42 6.13 -10.23
C TRP A 45 -21.38 7.30 -10.02
N HIS A 46 -22.56 7.26 -10.63
CA HIS A 46 -23.53 8.36 -10.52
C HIS A 46 -23.94 8.67 -9.09
N ALA A 47 -24.03 7.65 -8.23
CA ALA A 47 -24.39 7.83 -6.82
C ALA A 47 -23.20 8.27 -5.97
N LEU A 48 -21.98 7.78 -6.26
CA LEU A 48 -20.84 7.87 -5.34
C LEU A 48 -19.69 8.76 -5.83
N LYS A 49 -19.77 9.34 -7.03
CA LYS A 49 -18.75 10.21 -7.63
C LYS A 49 -18.45 11.47 -6.82
N GLY A 50 -19.45 11.98 -6.10
CA GLY A 50 -19.33 13.17 -5.26
C GLY A 50 -19.12 12.89 -3.78
N HIS A 51 -19.00 11.62 -3.34
CA HIS A 51 -18.86 11.27 -1.93
C HIS A 51 -17.38 11.27 -1.52
N PRO A 52 -16.89 12.30 -0.80
CA PRO A 52 -15.46 12.48 -0.59
C PRO A 52 -14.83 11.35 0.23
N GLN A 53 -15.52 10.87 1.26
CA GLN A 53 -15.06 9.77 2.10
C GLN A 53 -14.93 8.47 1.29
N ARG A 54 -15.89 8.19 0.40
CA ARG A 54 -15.89 6.98 -0.42
C ARG A 54 -14.74 7.03 -1.43
N ARG A 55 -14.57 8.16 -2.13
CA ARG A 55 -13.46 8.36 -3.07
C ARG A 55 -12.11 8.25 -2.37
N ALA A 56 -11.95 8.91 -1.23
CA ALA A 56 -10.71 8.82 -0.45
C ALA A 56 -10.40 7.38 0.00
N ALA A 57 -11.39 6.65 0.51
CA ALA A 57 -11.22 5.27 0.96
C ALA A 57 -10.76 4.33 -0.18
N GLU A 58 -11.36 4.44 -1.37
CA GLU A 58 -10.92 3.70 -2.57
C GLU A 58 -9.47 3.99 -2.93
N GLN A 59 -9.10 5.28 -2.99
CA GLN A 59 -7.75 5.69 -3.35
C GLN A 59 -6.71 5.22 -2.30
N LEU A 60 -7.04 5.27 -1.01
CA LEU A 60 -6.18 4.78 0.05
C LEU A 60 -6.01 3.25 0.01
N ALA A 61 -7.08 2.51 -0.23
CA ALA A 61 -6.99 1.05 -0.39
C ALA A 61 -6.10 0.68 -1.59
N ALA A 62 -6.25 1.37 -2.72
CA ALA A 62 -5.38 1.20 -3.87
C ALA A 62 -3.91 1.55 -3.54
N ALA A 63 -3.66 2.60 -2.76
CA ALA A 63 -2.32 2.99 -2.34
C ALA A 63 -1.65 1.92 -1.46
N LEU A 64 -2.41 1.30 -0.55
CA LEU A 64 -1.93 0.20 0.28
C LEU A 64 -1.47 -0.99 -0.58
N VAL A 65 -2.23 -1.36 -1.62
CA VAL A 65 -1.81 -2.44 -2.54
C VAL A 65 -0.44 -2.13 -3.18
N GLN A 66 -0.21 -0.87 -3.59
CA GLN A 66 1.07 -0.46 -4.18
C GLN A 66 2.23 -0.45 -3.17
N LEU A 67 1.96 -0.09 -1.91
CA LEU A 67 2.98 -0.05 -0.84
C LEU A 67 3.35 -1.44 -0.33
N LEU A 68 2.37 -2.35 -0.29
CA LEU A 68 2.53 -3.73 0.17
C LEU A 68 3.07 -4.67 -0.93
N ASP A 69 3.44 -4.13 -2.09
CA ASP A 69 4.10 -4.89 -3.14
C ASP A 69 5.56 -5.19 -2.78
N ASP A 70 5.95 -6.46 -2.90
CA ASP A 70 7.33 -6.89 -2.68
C ASP A 70 8.29 -6.19 -3.66
N ALA A 71 7.82 -5.81 -4.86
CA ALA A 71 8.59 -5.01 -5.81
C ALA A 71 8.88 -3.57 -5.32
N ASN A 72 8.18 -3.12 -4.27
CA ASN A 72 8.36 -1.81 -3.64
C ASN A 72 9.24 -1.88 -2.37
N ALA A 73 9.92 -3.01 -2.11
CA ALA A 73 10.66 -3.27 -0.88
C ALA A 73 11.51 -2.08 -0.41
N ALA A 74 11.34 -1.77 0.88
CA ALA A 74 11.70 -0.53 1.58
C ALA A 74 13.19 -0.11 1.55
N ASN A 75 14.06 -0.91 0.93
CA ASN A 75 15.52 -0.74 1.01
C ASN A 75 16.14 -0.20 -0.29
N GLY A 76 15.34 -0.01 -1.35
CA GLY A 76 15.80 0.63 -2.59
C GLY A 76 16.03 2.13 -2.39
N ARG A 77 17.29 2.57 -2.44
CA ARG A 77 17.63 4.00 -2.52
C ARG A 77 17.08 4.54 -3.85
N GLY A 78 15.91 5.16 -3.82
CA GLY A 78 15.29 5.76 -5.00
C GLY A 78 13.77 5.65 -4.98
N SER A 79 13.11 6.59 -5.65
CA SER A 79 11.65 6.56 -5.84
C SER A 79 11.30 5.51 -6.89
N THR A 80 10.65 4.41 -6.49
CA THR A 80 10.11 3.43 -7.43
C THR A 80 8.84 3.97 -8.11
N PRO A 81 8.49 3.53 -9.32
CA PRO A 81 7.21 3.89 -9.96
C PRO A 81 6.00 3.54 -9.08
N GLN A 82 6.04 2.40 -8.40
CA GLN A 82 5.01 1.95 -7.46
C GLN A 82 4.87 2.92 -6.27
N ARG A 83 5.98 3.41 -5.71
CA ARG A 83 5.95 4.42 -4.65
C ARG A 83 5.39 5.75 -5.15
N GLN A 84 5.72 6.17 -6.37
CA GLN A 84 5.15 7.37 -6.97
C GLN A 84 3.63 7.24 -7.18
N GLN A 85 3.19 6.07 -7.64
CA GLN A 85 1.77 5.77 -7.80
C GLN A 85 1.05 5.79 -6.44
N ALA A 86 1.62 5.16 -5.41
CA ALA A 86 1.07 5.20 -4.06
C ALA A 86 0.96 6.65 -3.54
N LEU A 87 2.00 7.46 -3.74
CA LEU A 87 2.00 8.88 -3.35
C LEU A 87 0.90 9.66 -4.06
N ALA A 88 0.73 9.44 -5.37
CA ALA A 88 -0.31 10.09 -6.16
C ALA A 88 -1.71 9.73 -5.66
N LEU A 89 -1.95 8.45 -5.34
CA LEU A 89 -3.20 7.97 -4.77
C LEU A 89 -3.49 8.59 -3.40
N VAL A 90 -2.49 8.66 -2.51
CA VAL A 90 -2.62 9.29 -1.19
C VAL A 90 -2.95 10.78 -1.31
N ARG A 91 -2.23 11.51 -2.18
CA ARG A 91 -2.50 12.94 -2.43
C ARG A 91 -3.91 13.16 -2.96
N HIS A 92 -4.36 12.31 -3.87
CA HIS A 92 -5.73 12.38 -4.41
C HIS A 92 -6.75 12.11 -3.29
N ALA A 93 -6.52 11.12 -2.42
CA ALA A 93 -7.38 10.86 -1.28
C ALA A 93 -7.49 12.06 -0.33
N LEU A 94 -6.35 12.69 -0.01
CA LEU A 94 -6.33 13.91 0.81
C LEU A 94 -7.12 15.05 0.17
N ALA A 95 -6.90 15.31 -1.11
CA ALA A 95 -7.61 16.36 -1.83
C ALA A 95 -9.14 16.12 -1.89
N TRP A 96 -9.61 14.86 -1.86
CA TRP A 96 -11.03 14.57 -1.65
C TRP A 96 -11.48 14.97 -0.24
N LEU A 97 -10.76 14.55 0.79
CA LEU A 97 -11.12 14.82 2.18
C LEU A 97 -11.07 16.32 2.52
N GLU A 98 -10.15 17.05 1.92
CA GLU A 98 -10.01 18.51 2.05
C GLU A 98 -11.06 19.28 1.25
N GLY A 99 -11.77 18.61 0.31
CA GLY A 99 -12.77 19.25 -0.56
C GLY A 99 -12.19 20.02 -1.74
N GLU A 100 -10.89 19.88 -1.99
CA GLU A 100 -10.16 20.49 -3.11
C GLU A 100 -10.51 19.85 -4.45
N LEU A 101 -10.97 18.59 -4.43
CA LEU A 101 -11.48 17.90 -5.59
C LEU A 101 -13.00 17.93 -5.64
N ARG A 102 -13.51 18.20 -6.83
CA ARG A 102 -14.93 18.06 -7.18
C ARG A 102 -15.07 17.00 -8.24
N ASP A 103 -16.24 16.37 -8.27
CA ASP A 103 -16.61 15.41 -9.30
C ASP A 103 -16.35 16.01 -10.69
N PRO A 104 -15.56 15.34 -11.57
CA PRO A 104 -15.21 15.84 -12.90
C PRO A 104 -16.42 16.01 -13.84
N GLY A 105 -17.62 15.67 -13.39
CA GLY A 105 -18.83 15.72 -14.19
C GLY A 105 -19.03 14.41 -14.95
N CYS A 106 -20.20 14.26 -15.56
CA CYS A 106 -20.49 13.06 -16.35
C CYS A 106 -19.66 13.09 -17.65
N PRO A 107 -18.96 12.00 -18.03
CA PRO A 107 -18.33 11.89 -19.35
C PRO A 107 -19.34 11.86 -20.51
N SER A 108 -20.65 11.84 -20.20
CA SER A 108 -21.74 11.86 -21.19
C SER A 108 -22.46 13.20 -21.20
N HIS A 109 -21.74 14.28 -21.50
CA HIS A 109 -22.27 15.48 -22.15
C HIS A 109 -21.16 16.08 -23.03
N GLY A 110 -20.66 15.29 -23.98
CA GLY A 110 -19.98 15.77 -25.16
C GLY A 110 -20.88 15.51 -26.37
N ARG A 111 -21.73 16.49 -26.70
CA ARG A 111 -22.26 16.62 -28.06
C ARG A 111 -21.90 18.01 -28.55
#